data_AF-A0A2H6LI60-F1
#
_entry.id   AF-A0A2H6LI60-F1
#
_cell.length_a   1.000
_cell.length_b   1.000
_cell.length_c   1.000
_cell.angle_alpha   90.00
_cell.angle_beta   90.00
_cell.angle_gamma   90.00
#
_symmetry.space_group_name_H-M   'P 1'
#
loop_
_entity.id
_entity.type
_entity.pdbx_description
1 polymer ?
#
loop_
_entity_poly.entity_id
_entity_poly.type
_entity_poly.pdbx_seq_one_letter_code
_entity_poly.pdbx_strand_id
1 'polypeptide(L)'
;MQEPEFAETKSTEAAVADINSQTGTITKLQPPAQPQEEWIKYGEQISGFLGTLPEYLGSFFNKYKQPLVSVGLILTALVAVKVLLAILDSLNDIPLVAPTFELIGIGYSAWFIYRYLLKASTRKELTNEITTLKSQVVGRNAPGA
;
A
#
# COMPACT_ATOMS: atom_id res chain seq x y z
N MET A 1 -48.50 57.75 20.89
CA MET A 1 -48.59 56.44 21.53
C MET A 1 -48.33 55.39 20.45
N GLN A 2 -47.21 54.65 20.53
CA GLN A 2 -46.94 53.36 19.85
C GLN A 2 -47.65 52.27 20.69
N GLU A 3 -48.20 51.14 20.24
CA GLU A 3 -47.93 50.08 19.22
C GLU A 3 -49.27 49.27 19.06
N PRO A 4 -49.43 48.13 18.33
CA PRO A 4 -48.47 47.36 17.52
C PRO A 4 -48.95 46.89 16.12
N GLU A 5 -47.94 46.38 15.43
CA GLU A 5 -47.83 45.67 14.16
C GLU A 5 -48.45 44.26 14.16
N PHE A 6 -49.18 43.90 13.10
CA PHE A 6 -49.32 42.51 12.64
C PHE A 6 -49.40 42.47 11.11
N ALA A 7 -48.55 41.61 10.54
CA ALA A 7 -48.36 41.39 9.12
C ALA A 7 -49.50 40.58 8.48
N GLU A 8 -49.83 40.90 7.23
CA GLU A 8 -50.61 39.99 6.37
C GLU A 8 -49.91 39.86 5.00
N THR A 9 -49.67 38.61 4.62
CA THR A 9 -48.88 38.16 3.49
C THR A 9 -49.67 38.32 2.18
N LYS A 10 -49.24 39.23 1.31
CA LYS A 10 -49.80 39.38 -0.04
C LYS A 10 -49.19 38.34 -0.98
N SER A 11 -49.87 37.20 -1.13
CA SER A 11 -49.58 36.21 -2.17
C SER A 11 -49.74 36.85 -3.55
N THR A 12 -48.71 36.78 -4.38
CA THR A 12 -48.73 37.31 -5.75
C THR A 12 -49.49 36.36 -6.66
N GLU A 13 -50.58 36.90 -7.21
CA GLU A 13 -51.49 36.36 -8.21
C GLU A 13 -50.73 35.90 -9.47
N ALA A 14 -50.73 34.58 -9.74
CA ALA A 14 -50.26 34.03 -11.00
C ALA A 14 -51.42 34.02 -12.00
N ALA A 15 -51.25 34.71 -13.13
CA ALA A 15 -52.19 34.71 -14.23
C ALA A 15 -52.38 33.29 -14.79
N VAL A 16 -53.60 32.77 -14.71
CA VAL A 16 -54.02 31.51 -15.32
C VAL A 16 -54.43 31.77 -16.78
N ALA A 17 -53.72 31.14 -17.72
CA ALA A 17 -54.15 31.05 -19.10
C ALA A 17 -55.22 29.94 -19.23
N ASP A 18 -56.27 30.29 -19.97
CA ASP A 18 -57.46 29.51 -20.31
C ASP A 18 -57.15 28.11 -20.85
N ILE A 19 -57.74 27.08 -20.24
CA ILE A 19 -57.74 25.70 -20.75
C ILE A 19 -59.20 25.29 -21.00
N ASN A 20 -59.63 25.33 -22.26
CA ASN A 20 -60.92 24.83 -22.71
C ASN A 20 -60.76 23.58 -23.60
N SER A 21 -61.05 22.43 -22.99
CA SER A 21 -61.73 21.23 -23.48
C SER A 21 -61.49 20.71 -24.91
N GLN A 22 -60.66 19.68 -25.04
CA GLN A 22 -61.00 18.53 -25.89
C GLN A 22 -60.81 17.22 -25.13
N THR A 23 -61.93 16.52 -25.01
CA THR A 23 -62.16 15.23 -24.40
C THR A 23 -61.12 14.19 -24.81
N GLY A 24 -60.41 13.64 -23.82
CA GLY A 24 -60.06 12.22 -23.83
C GLY A 24 -58.89 11.77 -24.71
N THR A 25 -57.90 12.61 -24.98
CA THR A 25 -56.54 12.07 -25.13
C THR A 25 -56.07 11.74 -23.72
N ILE A 26 -56.49 10.57 -23.21
CA ILE A 26 -55.65 9.85 -22.26
C ILE A 26 -54.34 9.64 -23.01
N THR A 27 -53.41 10.58 -22.84
CA THR A 27 -51.99 10.27 -22.86
C THR A 27 -51.91 9.05 -21.98
N LYS A 28 -51.91 7.87 -22.61
CA LYS A 28 -51.42 6.67 -21.97
C LYS A 28 -50.05 7.13 -21.52
N LEU A 29 -49.93 7.41 -20.22
CA LEU A 29 -48.67 7.52 -19.54
C LEU A 29 -48.07 6.14 -19.79
N GLN A 30 -47.36 6.02 -20.90
CA GLN A 30 -46.48 4.92 -21.12
C GLN A 30 -45.59 4.98 -19.87
N PRO A 31 -45.62 3.94 -19.02
CA PRO A 31 -44.68 3.87 -17.92
C PRO A 31 -43.31 4.20 -18.52
N PRO A 32 -42.43 4.97 -17.85
CA PRO A 32 -41.06 5.11 -18.32
C PRO A 32 -40.58 3.69 -18.60
N ALA A 33 -40.44 3.38 -19.88
CA ALA A 33 -39.96 2.10 -20.29
C ALA A 33 -38.50 2.11 -19.83
N GLN A 34 -38.30 1.38 -18.73
CA GLN A 34 -37.10 0.61 -18.47
C GLN A 34 -35.97 1.30 -17.70
N PRO A 35 -36.16 1.58 -16.38
CA PRO A 35 -35.04 1.55 -15.45
C PRO A 35 -34.27 0.23 -15.57
N GLN A 36 -34.97 -0.90 -15.78
CA GLN A 36 -34.34 -2.19 -16.02
C GLN A 36 -33.41 -2.21 -17.24
N GLU A 37 -33.76 -1.60 -18.38
CA GLU A 37 -32.88 -1.61 -19.57
C GLU A 37 -31.62 -0.76 -19.39
N GLU A 38 -31.69 0.33 -18.63
CA GLU A 38 -30.52 1.15 -18.31
C GLU A 38 -29.55 0.38 -17.39
N TRP A 39 -30.03 -0.26 -16.33
CA TRP A 39 -29.22 -1.10 -15.44
C TRP A 39 -28.58 -2.29 -16.17
N ILE A 40 -29.28 -2.87 -17.16
CA ILE A 40 -28.74 -3.95 -17.99
C ILE A 40 -27.60 -3.42 -18.87
N LYS A 41 -27.76 -2.23 -19.49
CA LYS A 41 -26.71 -1.62 -20.33
C LYS A 41 -25.44 -1.26 -19.53
N TYR A 42 -25.58 -0.69 -18.33
CA TYR A 42 -24.45 -0.42 -17.44
C TYR A 42 -23.80 -1.70 -16.91
N GLY A 43 -24.61 -2.70 -16.56
CA GLY A 43 -24.13 -4.01 -16.13
C GLY A 43 -23.33 -4.70 -17.23
N GLU A 44 -23.77 -4.61 -18.49
CA GLU A 44 -23.10 -5.22 -19.63
C GLU A 44 -21.75 -4.53 -19.91
N GLN A 45 -21.69 -3.19 -19.84
CA GLN A 45 -20.45 -2.42 -19.97
C GLN A 45 -19.46 -2.70 -18.84
N ILE A 46 -19.93 -2.79 -17.58
CA ILE A 46 -19.10 -3.15 -16.43
C ILE A 46 -18.62 -4.61 -16.57
N SER A 47 -19.49 -5.52 -17.00
CA SER A 47 -19.13 -6.93 -17.20
C SER A 47 -18.07 -7.09 -18.29
N GLY A 48 -18.17 -6.33 -19.39
CA GLY A 48 -17.15 -6.28 -20.44
C GLY A 48 -15.82 -5.74 -19.94
N PHE A 49 -15.85 -4.66 -19.15
CA PHE A 49 -14.63 -4.11 -18.54
C PHE A 49 -14.00 -5.07 -17.51
N LEU A 50 -14.80 -5.66 -16.61
CA LEU A 50 -14.36 -6.64 -15.61
C LEU A 50 -13.80 -7.90 -16.26
N GLY A 51 -14.38 -8.34 -17.39
CA GLY A 51 -13.86 -9.46 -18.18
C GLY A 51 -12.46 -9.19 -18.76
N THR A 52 -12.12 -7.92 -19.00
CA THR A 52 -10.78 -7.51 -19.46
C THR A 52 -9.79 -7.16 -18.35
N LEU A 53 -10.24 -7.05 -17.08
CA LEU A 53 -9.37 -6.75 -15.95
C LEU A 53 -8.26 -7.80 -15.72
N PRO A 54 -8.54 -9.12 -15.77
CA PRO A 54 -7.49 -10.13 -15.60
C PRO A 54 -6.36 -9.97 -16.61
N GLU A 55 -6.69 -9.78 -17.89
CA GLU A 55 -5.74 -9.54 -18.97
C GLU A 55 -4.94 -8.24 -18.77
N TYR A 56 -5.59 -7.15 -18.36
CA TYR A 56 -4.91 -5.87 -18.11
C TYR A 56 -3.98 -5.93 -16.89
N LEU A 57 -4.45 -6.50 -15.77
CA LEU A 57 -3.63 -6.68 -14.56
C LEU A 57 -2.47 -7.65 -14.80
N GLY A 58 -2.72 -8.72 -15.56
CA GLY A 58 -1.70 -9.68 -15.96
C GLY A 58 -0.63 -9.05 -16.84
N SER A 59 -1.02 -8.34 -17.90
CA SER A 59 -0.08 -7.67 -18.80
C SER A 59 0.67 -6.53 -18.13
N PHE A 60 0.02 -5.72 -17.29
CA PHE A 60 0.68 -4.70 -16.47
C PHE A 60 1.68 -5.32 -15.51
N PHE A 61 1.27 -6.30 -14.70
CA PHE A 61 2.17 -6.94 -13.75
C PHE A 61 3.35 -7.57 -14.47
N ASN A 62 3.12 -8.31 -15.56
CA ASN A 62 4.18 -8.90 -16.37
C ASN A 62 5.13 -7.85 -16.98
N LYS A 63 4.60 -6.74 -17.50
CA LYS A 63 5.38 -5.63 -18.09
C LYS A 63 6.20 -4.87 -17.05
N TYR A 64 5.67 -4.71 -15.85
CA TYR A 64 6.29 -3.93 -14.77
C TYR A 64 6.86 -4.78 -13.64
N LYS A 65 7.03 -6.10 -13.79
CA LYS A 65 7.55 -6.97 -12.70
C LYS A 65 8.85 -6.45 -12.12
N GLN A 66 9.82 -6.14 -12.97
CA GLN A 66 11.13 -5.70 -12.53
C GLN A 66 11.08 -4.39 -11.72
N PRO A 67 10.46 -3.30 -12.21
CA PRO A 67 10.32 -2.09 -11.40
C PRO A 67 9.40 -2.28 -10.19
N LEU A 68 8.30 -3.04 -10.29
CA LEU A 68 7.41 -3.33 -9.15
C LEU A 68 8.13 -4.08 -8.04
N VAL A 69 8.93 -5.07 -8.38
CA VAL A 69 9.75 -5.80 -7.40
C VAL A 69 10.79 -4.89 -6.79
N SER A 70 11.42 -4.01 -7.56
CA SER A 70 12.40 -3.05 -7.03
C SER A 70 11.75 -2.06 -6.06
N VAL A 71 10.63 -1.44 -6.44
CA VAL A 71 9.86 -0.54 -5.57
C VAL A 71 9.34 -1.30 -4.34
N GLY A 72 8.83 -2.51 -4.55
CA GLY A 72 8.38 -3.39 -3.47
C GLY A 72 9.50 -3.72 -2.49
N LEU A 73 10.71 -4.02 -2.98
CA LEU A 73 11.89 -4.24 -2.15
C LEU A 73 12.29 -3.00 -1.38
N ILE A 74 12.27 -1.81 -2.00
CA ILE A 74 12.58 -0.55 -1.32
C ILE A 74 11.56 -0.28 -0.21
N LEU A 75 10.26 -0.42 -0.49
CA LEU A 75 9.20 -0.26 0.50
C LEU A 75 9.34 -1.28 1.63
N THR A 76 9.60 -2.55 1.29
CA THR A 76 9.85 -3.61 2.28
C THR A 76 11.06 -3.30 3.13
N ALA A 77 12.15 -2.81 2.55
CA ALA A 77 13.35 -2.41 3.27
C ALA A 77 13.05 -1.25 4.23
N LEU A 78 12.29 -0.23 3.80
CA LEU A 78 11.88 0.87 4.67
C LEU A 78 11.04 0.39 5.87
N VAL A 79 10.08 -0.51 5.62
CA VAL A 79 9.29 -1.13 6.70
C VAL A 79 10.18 -1.95 7.61
N ALA A 80 11.11 -2.74 7.07
CA ALA A 80 12.06 -3.52 7.86
C ALA A 80 12.93 -2.62 8.76
N VAL A 81 13.42 -1.49 8.25
CA VAL A 81 14.14 -0.50 9.08
C VAL A 81 13.23 0.04 10.19
N LYS A 82 11.97 0.37 9.89
CA LYS A 82 11.02 0.84 10.91
C LYS A 82 10.77 -0.19 12.00
N VAL A 83 10.59 -1.46 11.63
CA VAL A 83 10.44 -2.57 12.58
C VAL A 83 11.70 -2.72 13.42
N LEU A 84 12.89 -2.68 12.81
CA LEU A 84 14.15 -2.73 13.55
C LEU A 84 14.27 -1.59 14.56
N LEU A 85 13.93 -0.36 14.17
CA LEU A 85 13.94 0.79 15.08
C LEU A 85 12.94 0.61 16.24
N ALA A 86 11.74 0.10 15.97
CA ALA A 86 10.74 -0.17 17.01
C ALA A 86 11.20 -1.25 18.00
N ILE A 87 11.91 -2.28 17.51
CA ILE A 87 12.53 -3.29 18.37
C ILE A 87 13.62 -2.66 19.23
N LEU A 88 14.51 -1.85 18.65
CA LEU A 88 15.57 -1.17 19.40
C LEU A 88 14.99 -0.25 20.49
N ASP A 89 13.92 0.47 20.18
CA ASP A 89 13.19 1.32 21.13
C ASP A 89 12.63 0.49 22.29
N SER A 90 11.95 -0.62 21.97
CA SER A 90 11.40 -1.55 22.98
C SER A 90 12.50 -2.20 23.84
N LEU A 91 13.67 -2.47 23.28
CA LEU A 91 14.81 -3.01 24.03
C LEU A 91 15.42 -1.94 24.94
N ASN A 92 15.43 -0.68 24.53
CA ASN A 92 15.93 0.44 25.34
C ASN A 92 15.06 0.71 26.57
N ASP A 93 13.76 0.40 26.49
CA ASP A 93 12.86 0.43 27.65
C ASP A 93 13.17 -0.64 28.71
N ILE A 94 13.95 -1.67 28.35
CA ILE A 94 14.37 -2.72 29.28
C ILE A 94 15.76 -2.37 29.85
N PRO A 95 15.86 -1.98 31.13
CA PRO A 95 17.08 -1.40 31.71
C PRO A 95 18.31 -2.34 31.75
N LEU A 96 18.13 -3.63 31.46
CA LEU A 96 19.20 -4.64 31.49
C LEU A 96 19.67 -5.08 30.09
N VAL A 97 18.97 -4.73 29.01
CA VAL A 97 19.32 -5.23 27.67
C VAL A 97 20.61 -4.59 27.15
N ALA A 98 20.71 -3.27 27.21
CA ALA A 98 21.92 -2.56 26.79
C ALA A 98 23.19 -3.04 27.51
N PRO A 99 23.25 -3.05 28.87
CA PRO A 99 24.46 -3.48 29.57
C PRO A 99 24.78 -4.97 29.40
N THR A 100 23.78 -5.84 29.19
CA THR A 100 24.03 -7.26 28.92
C THR A 100 24.61 -7.47 27.53
N PHE A 101 24.09 -6.80 26.49
CA PHE A 101 24.69 -6.86 25.16
C PHE A 101 26.09 -6.26 25.12
N GLU A 102 26.36 -5.21 25.89
CA GLU A 102 27.72 -4.67 26.03
C GLU A 102 28.67 -5.69 26.65
N LEU A 103 28.27 -6.34 27.76
CA LEU A 103 29.08 -7.37 28.40
C LEU A 103 29.32 -8.58 27.48
N ILE A 104 28.29 -9.02 26.76
CA ILE A 104 28.39 -10.09 25.76
C ILE A 104 29.37 -9.66 24.66
N GLY A 105 29.23 -8.44 24.13
CA GLY A 105 30.07 -7.90 23.08
C GLY A 105 31.54 -7.81 23.49
N ILE A 106 31.82 -7.32 24.69
CA ILE A 106 33.17 -7.26 25.26
C ILE A 106 33.72 -8.68 25.46
N GLY A 107 32.92 -9.60 26.02
CA GLY A 107 33.31 -10.98 26.25
C GLY A 107 33.69 -11.71 24.96
N TYR A 108 32.83 -11.65 23.94
CA TYR A 108 33.11 -12.24 22.64
C TYR A 108 34.27 -11.57 21.92
N SER A 109 34.39 -10.24 22.00
CA SER A 109 35.52 -9.52 21.38
C SER A 109 36.85 -9.91 22.02
N ALA A 110 36.93 -9.94 23.35
CA ALA A 110 38.12 -10.36 24.08
C ALA A 110 38.48 -11.82 23.75
N TRP A 111 37.50 -12.72 23.75
CA TRP A 111 37.68 -14.12 23.38
C TRP A 111 38.15 -14.28 21.94
N PHE A 112 37.56 -13.53 21.00
CA PHE A 112 37.91 -13.55 19.58
C PHE A 112 39.35 -13.07 19.35
N ILE A 113 39.74 -11.95 19.99
CA ILE A 113 41.10 -11.43 19.94
C ILE A 113 42.09 -12.47 20.45
N TYR A 114 41.81 -13.04 21.62
CA TYR A 114 42.66 -14.05 22.22
C TYR A 114 42.83 -15.30 21.32
N ARG A 115 41.71 -15.82 20.76
CA ARG A 115 41.70 -17.05 19.97
C ARG A 115 42.26 -16.87 18.56
N TYR A 116 41.97 -15.76 17.89
CA TYR A 116 42.22 -15.62 16.44
C TYR A 116 43.27 -14.57 16.09
N LEU A 117 43.49 -13.55 16.92
CA LEU A 117 44.38 -12.44 16.56
C LEU A 117 45.79 -12.56 17.17
N LEU A 118 45.95 -13.16 18.35
CA LEU A 118 47.27 -13.20 19.02
C LEU A 118 48.28 -14.11 18.32
N LYS A 119 47.87 -15.29 17.84
CA LYS A 119 48.78 -16.30 17.27
C LYS A 119 48.83 -16.20 15.75
N ALA A 120 50.03 -16.34 15.17
CA ALA A 120 50.21 -16.29 13.72
C ALA A 120 49.48 -17.42 12.98
N SER A 121 49.42 -18.62 13.56
CA SER A 121 48.68 -19.75 12.99
C SER A 121 47.18 -19.49 12.94
N THR A 122 46.60 -18.92 13.99
CA THR A 122 45.15 -18.66 14.08
C THR A 122 44.72 -17.46 13.24
N ARG A 123 45.61 -16.47 13.05
CA ARG A 123 45.39 -15.40 12.05
C ARG A 123 45.33 -15.93 10.61
N LYS A 124 46.20 -16.90 10.28
CA LYS A 124 46.22 -17.54 8.96
C LYS A 124 44.96 -18.38 8.73
N GLU A 125 44.54 -19.14 9.73
CA GLU A 125 43.29 -19.90 9.75
C GLU A 125 42.09 -18.97 9.48
N LEU A 126 41.94 -17.90 10.27
CA LEU A 126 40.87 -16.91 10.11
C LEU A 126 40.86 -16.26 8.72
N THR A 127 42.02 -15.89 8.18
CA THR A 127 42.12 -15.27 6.84
C THR A 127 41.67 -16.23 5.74
N ASN A 128 42.02 -17.51 5.86
CA ASN A 128 41.60 -18.55 4.92
C ASN A 128 40.09 -18.79 4.99
N GLU A 129 39.53 -18.85 6.19
CA GLU A 129 38.09 -18.97 6.41
C GLU A 129 37.31 -17.78 5.82
N ILE A 130 37.74 -16.56 6.11
CA ILE A 130 37.12 -15.33 5.55
C ILE A 130 37.21 -15.34 4.02
N THR A 131 38.34 -15.75 3.45
CA THR A 131 38.51 -15.82 1.99
C THR A 131 37.54 -16.83 1.36
N THR A 132 37.35 -17.97 2.03
CA THR A 132 36.45 -19.06 1.60
C THR A 132 34.97 -18.66 1.75
N LEU A 133 34.61 -17.96 2.81
CA LEU A 133 33.25 -17.41 2.97
C LEU A 133 32.98 -16.33 1.94
N LYS A 134 33.95 -15.44 1.72
CA LYS A 134 33.86 -14.41 0.69
C LYS A 134 33.65 -15.05 -0.69
N SER A 135 34.42 -16.05 -1.09
CA SER A 135 34.25 -16.68 -2.40
C SER A 135 32.87 -17.31 -2.59
N GLN A 136 32.30 -17.90 -1.53
CA GLN A 136 30.95 -18.47 -1.54
C GLN A 136 29.85 -17.41 -1.69
N VAL A 137 29.95 -16.29 -0.97
CA VAL A 137 28.89 -15.26 -0.95
C VAL A 137 28.96 -14.36 -2.18
N VAL A 138 30.16 -13.93 -2.62
CA VAL A 138 30.31 -13.04 -3.79
C VAL A 138 30.46 -13.79 -5.11
N GLY A 139 30.48 -15.13 -5.09
CA GLY A 139 30.52 -15.95 -6.30
C GLY A 139 31.72 -15.64 -7.20
N ARG A 140 32.95 -15.82 -6.70
CA ARG A 140 34.11 -15.94 -7.60
C ARG A 140 34.30 -17.39 -7.97
N ASN A 141 33.71 -17.76 -9.10
CA ASN A 141 34.05 -18.98 -9.82
C ASN A 141 35.56 -18.96 -10.13
N ALA A 142 36.19 -20.14 -10.03
CA ALA A 142 37.61 -20.36 -10.18
C ALA A 142 38.20 -19.78 -11.49
N PRO A 143 39.48 -19.36 -11.51
CA PRO A 143 40.19 -19.08 -12.75
C PRO A 143 40.45 -20.41 -13.48
N GLY A 144 39.82 -20.60 -14.63
CA GLY A 144 40.01 -21.80 -15.46
C GLY A 144 38.87 -22.09 -16.42
N ALA A 145 38.59 -21.17 -17.34
CA ALA A 145 38.00 -21.42 -18.66
C ALA A 145 38.36 -20.24 -19.57
#